data_AF-A0A1B8Y5M6-F1
#
_entry.id   AF-A0A1B8Y5M6-F1
#
_cell.length_a   1.000
_cell.length_b   1.000
_cell.length_c   1.000
_cell.angle_alpha   90.00
_cell.angle_beta   90.00
_cell.angle_gamma   90.00
#
_symmetry.space_group_name_H-M   'P 1'
#
loop_
_entity.id
_entity.type
_entity.pdbx_description
1 polymer ?
#
loop_
_entity_poly.entity_id
_entity_poly.type
_entity_poly.pdbx_seq_one_letter_code
_entity_poly.pdbx_strand_id
1 'polypeptide(L)' 'FSIDAPPSCKPAKKYSDISGLPANYTDPQSKLRFSTIEEFNYIRMLPTDVVTGYLTLRKATSIVS' A
#
# COMPACT_ATOMS: atom_id res chain seq x y z
N PHE A 1 -26.43 -20.14 6.75
CA PHE A 1 -25.37 -20.00 7.76
C PHE A 1 -24.08 -19.66 7.04
N SER A 2 -23.55 -18.44 7.22
CA SER A 2 -22.23 -18.06 6.71
C SER A 2 -21.23 -18.26 7.84
N ILE A 3 -20.25 -19.13 7.66
CA ILE A 3 -19.11 -19.27 8.57
C ILE A 3 -17.97 -18.52 7.90
N ASP A 4 -17.67 -17.32 8.38
CA ASP A 4 -16.52 -16.57 7.89
C ASP A 4 -15.24 -17.16 8.48
N ALA A 5 -14.20 -17.27 7.64
CA ALA A 5 -12.90 -17.75 8.07
C ALA A 5 -12.31 -16.78 9.12
N PRO A 6 -11.63 -17.30 10.16
CA PRO A 6 -11.00 -16.45 11.15
C PRO A 6 -9.92 -15.56 10.49
N PRO A 7 -9.74 -14.32 10.96
CA PRO A 7 -8.71 -13.42 10.45
C PRO A 7 -7.32 -14.03 10.68
N SER A 8 -6.43 -13.84 9.71
CA SER A 8 -5.05 -14.35 9.83
C SER A 8 -4.30 -13.62 10.95
N CYS A 9 -3.75 -14.37 11.91
CA CYS A 9 -2.83 -13.83 12.92
C CYS A 9 -1.38 -13.68 12.43
N LYS A 10 -1.05 -14.18 11.22
CA LYS A 10 0.32 -14.09 10.68
C LYS A 10 0.57 -12.67 10.16
N PRO A 11 1.71 -12.04 10.49
CA PRO A 11 2.07 -10.74 9.92
C PRO A 11 2.07 -10.79 8.40
N ALA A 12 1.31 -9.90 7.78
CA ALA A 12 1.28 -9.81 6.32
C ALA A 12 2.61 -9.27 5.80
N LYS A 13 3.19 -9.95 4.80
CA LYS A 13 4.35 -9.43 4.07
C LYS A 13 3.95 -8.14 3.35
N LYS A 14 4.81 -7.13 3.44
CA LYS A 14 4.61 -5.84 2.80
C LYS A 14 5.47 -5.78 1.53
N TYR A 15 4.82 -5.42 0.44
CA TYR A 15 5.46 -5.24 -0.87
C TYR A 15 5.31 -3.79 -1.32
N SER A 16 6.24 -3.34 -2.15
CA SER A 16 6.22 -2.03 -2.78
C SER A 16 5.03 -1.95 -3.72
N ASP A 17 4.32 -0.83 -3.67
CA ASP A 17 3.18 -0.59 -4.56
C ASP A 17 3.65 -0.27 -6.00
N ILE A 18 4.95 0.01 -6.19
CA ILE A 18 5.56 0.36 -7.48
C ILE A 18 6.21 -0.88 -8.13
N SER A 19 7.24 -1.47 -7.50
CA SER A 19 8.00 -2.60 -8.08
C SER A 19 7.51 -3.99 -7.66
N GLY A 20 6.69 -4.10 -6.61
CA GLY A 20 6.32 -5.39 -6.02
C GLY A 20 7.43 -6.07 -5.22
N LEU A 21 8.59 -5.43 -5.03
CA LEU A 21 9.66 -5.93 -4.15
C LEU A 21 9.28 -5.81 -2.67
N PRO A 22 9.92 -6.56 -1.76
CA PRO A 22 9.71 -6.39 -0.31
C PRO A 22 9.90 -4.92 0.10
N ALA A 23 8.86 -4.33 0.70
CA ALA A 23 8.88 -2.94 1.15
C ALA A 23 9.11 -2.87 2.65
N ASN A 24 10.21 -2.21 3.02
CA ASN A 24 10.54 -1.93 4.41
C ASN A 24 9.97 -0.58 4.87
N TYR A 25 9.58 0.29 3.93
CA TYR A 25 9.20 1.66 4.20
C TYR A 25 7.81 2.01 3.66
N THR A 26 7.22 3.04 4.23
CA THR A 26 5.93 3.59 3.81
C THR A 26 5.98 5.10 3.93
N ASP A 27 5.59 5.79 2.86
CA ASP A 27 5.59 7.24 2.83
C ASP A 27 4.41 7.78 3.67
N PRO A 28 4.65 8.66 4.66
CA PRO A 28 3.58 9.17 5.53
C PRO A 28 2.55 10.02 4.80
N GLN A 29 2.92 10.65 3.67
CA GLN A 29 2.06 11.54 2.90
C GLN A 29 1.13 10.76 1.96
N SER A 30 1.68 9.91 1.09
CA SER A 30 0.92 9.11 0.11
C SER A 30 0.39 7.78 0.68
N LYS A 31 0.92 7.30 1.80
CA LYS A 31 0.69 5.95 2.36
C LYS A 31 1.13 4.80 1.43
N LEU A 32 1.87 5.10 0.37
CA LEU A 32 2.45 4.10 -0.51
C LEU A 32 3.66 3.43 0.13
N ARG A 33 3.81 2.14 -0.13
CA ARG A 33 4.93 1.31 0.29
C ARG A 33 6.00 1.34 -0.80
N PHE A 34 7.25 1.45 -0.38
CA PHE A 34 8.40 1.46 -1.27
C PHE A 34 9.57 0.66 -0.70
N SER A 35 10.44 0.20 -1.60
CA SER A 35 11.63 -0.58 -1.28
C SER A 35 12.91 0.26 -1.37
N THR A 36 12.98 1.20 -2.32
CA THR A 36 14.19 2.00 -2.59
C THR A 36 13.95 3.51 -2.55
N ILE A 37 15.03 4.29 -2.51
CA ILE A 37 14.95 5.76 -2.47
C ILE A 37 14.49 6.36 -3.80
N GLU A 38 14.76 5.68 -4.91
CA GLU A 38 14.30 6.08 -6.25
C GLU A 38 12.77 6.02 -6.32
N GLU A 39 12.17 4.96 -5.78
CA GLU A 39 10.72 4.84 -5.66
C GLU A 39 10.13 5.93 -4.76
N PHE A 40 10.81 6.29 -3.67
CA PHE A 40 10.37 7.37 -2.80
C PHE A 40 10.32 8.72 -3.54
N ASN A 41 11.36 9.05 -4.32
CA ASN A 41 11.37 10.26 -5.14
C ASN A 41 10.27 10.22 -6.21
N TYR A 42 10.07 9.07 -6.84
CA TYR A 42 9.01 8.87 -7.82
C TYR A 42 7.62 9.09 -7.22
N ILE A 43 7.34 8.50 -6.05
CA ILE A 43 6.06 8.62 -5.34
C ILE A 43 5.72 10.10 -5.05
N ARG A 44 6.71 10.93 -4.70
CA ARG A 44 6.49 12.36 -4.45
C ARG A 44 6.15 13.17 -5.69
N MET A 45 6.47 12.65 -6.88
CA MET A 45 6.11 13.27 -8.15
C MET A 45 4.75 12.79 -8.68
N LEU A 46 4.16 11.74 -8.09
CA LEU A 46 2.90 11.19 -8.55
C LEU A 46 1.72 12.12 -8.17
N PRO A 47 0.75 12.30 -9.08
CA PRO A 47 -0.50 12.98 -8.75
C PRO A 47 -1.34 12.14 -7.77
N THR A 48 -2.19 12.82 -7.00
CA THR A 48 -2.98 12.22 -5.92
C THR A 48 -3.94 11.13 -6.41
N ASP A 49 -4.48 11.28 -7.61
CA ASP A 49 -5.35 10.34 -8.30
C ASP A 49 -4.65 9.01 -8.60
N VAL A 50 -3.39 9.05 -9.03
CA VAL A 50 -2.57 7.84 -9.22
C VAL A 50 -2.26 7.17 -7.87
N VAL A 51 -1.87 7.95 -6.85
CA VAL A 51 -1.66 7.45 -5.48
C VAL A 51 -2.91 6.75 -4.95
N THR A 52 -4.08 7.37 -5.15
CA THR A 52 -5.37 6.81 -4.75
C THR A 52 -5.63 5.49 -5.47
N GLY A 53 -5.36 5.41 -6.77
CA GLY A 53 -5.45 4.17 -7.55
C GLY A 53 -4.61 3.04 -6.96
N TYR A 54 -3.34 3.30 -6.62
CA TYR A 54 -2.47 2.33 -5.97
C TYR A 54 -3.01 1.88 -4.60
N LEU A 55 -3.50 2.82 -3.78
CA LEU A 55 -4.12 2.48 -2.50
C LEU A 55 -5.38 1.64 -2.66
N THR A 56 -6.22 1.93 -3.65
CA THR A 56 -7.43 1.16 -3.93
C THR A 56 -7.10 -0.27 -4.33
N LEU A 57 -6.09 -0.47 -5.19
CA LEU A 57 -5.62 -1.80 -5.59
C LEU A 57 -5.13 -2.62 -4.39
N ARG A 58 -4.45 -1.98 -3.42
CA ARG A 58 -4.03 -2.63 -2.17
C ARG A 58 -5.17 -2.81 -1.16
N LYS A 59 -6.38 -2.31 -1.44
CA LYS A 59 -7.49 -2.21 -0.47
C LYS A 59 -7.11 -1.40 0.78
N ALA A 60 -6.30 -0.36 0.60
CA ALA A 60 -5.82 0.55 1.63
C ALA A 60 -6.46 1.95 1.54
N THR A 61 -7.46 2.13 0.69
CA THR A 61 -8.31 3.33 0.72
C THR A 61 -9.15 3.30 1.99
N SER A 62 -8.85 4.19 2.94
CA SER A 62 -9.73 4.46 4.07
C SER A 62 -10.96 5.18 3.53
N ILE A 63 -12.00 4.43 3.15
CA ILE A 63 -13.34 4.99 3.10
C ILE A 63 -13.72 5.32 4.54
N VAL A 64 -13.65 6.58 4.93
CA VAL A 64 -14.29 7.04 6.16
C VAL A 64 -15.78 6.86 5.93
N SER A 65 -16.35 5.82 6.54
CA SER A 65 -17.77 5.56 6.67
C SER A 65 -18.37 6.44 7.76
#